data_AF-A0A7S4BXC0-F1
#
_entry.id   AF-A0A7S4BXC0-F1
#
_cell.length_a   1.000
_cell.length_b   1.000
_cell.length_c   1.000
_cell.angle_alpha   90.00
_cell.angle_beta   90.00
_cell.angle_gamma   90.00
#
_symmetry.space_group_name_H-M   'P 1'
#
loop_
_entity.id
_entity.type
_entity.pdbx_description
1 polymer ?
#
loop_
_entity_poly.entity_id
_entity_poly.type
_entity_poly.pdbx_seq_one_letter_code
_entity_poly.pdbx_strand_id
1 'polypeptide(L)'
;GNIDPAPLSAMASEELLAEIRAQQAVQVESLFERCLLRCRHVELWQLYLRYVHGKGANRERLVAAYELLLEAVGADPASGALWAEYAMLTRAGIEAGRPKMAMQIAATRAAYHRALKAAVAGVAPLLKEYEEWEASVSGAAAKSVVAEVADLAQVSNRAGRERIARTVRSAARGHHQCAITHVQEIARDRGELYGGARINHLFRVEYFDELQNVDACAGLSDADISHAIRQATGPRAPLFVPGVAFEVRSQPAWGPGTLGRFRESRVCSSFQVSLPNLPD
;
A
#
# COMPACT_ATOMS: atom_id res chain seq x y z
N GLY A 1 17.66 -17.88 -14.38
CA GLY A 1 17.71 -17.69 -12.92
C GLY A 1 17.73 -16.21 -12.66
N ASN A 2 16.59 -15.65 -12.31
CA ASN A 2 16.46 -14.23 -11.96
C ASN A 2 16.86 -14.12 -10.49
N ILE A 3 18.15 -13.92 -10.24
CA ILE A 3 18.63 -13.58 -8.90
C ILE A 3 18.10 -12.18 -8.67
N ASP A 4 17.20 -12.01 -7.69
CA ASP A 4 16.75 -10.68 -7.28
C ASP A 4 17.97 -9.77 -7.12
N PRO A 5 17.96 -8.51 -7.59
CA PRO A 5 19.11 -7.62 -7.48
C PRO A 5 19.36 -7.12 -6.04
N ALA A 6 18.41 -7.32 -5.13
CA ALA A 6 18.45 -6.88 -3.74
C ALA A 6 19.57 -7.50 -2.85
N PRO A 7 19.91 -8.80 -2.94
CA PRO A 7 20.99 -9.40 -2.15
C PRO A 7 22.37 -8.88 -2.59
N LEU A 8 22.56 -8.67 -3.90
CA LEU A 8 23.83 -8.16 -4.44
C LEU A 8 24.05 -6.68 -4.05
N SER A 9 22.99 -5.87 -3.97
CA SER A 9 23.12 -4.48 -3.52
C SER A 9 23.41 -4.34 -2.02
N ALA A 10 22.85 -5.23 -1.19
CA ALA A 10 23.08 -5.22 0.26
C ALA A 10 24.47 -5.76 0.62
N MET A 11 24.94 -6.81 -0.06
CA MET A 11 26.31 -7.30 0.12
C MET A 11 27.35 -6.27 -0.35
N ALA A 12 27.12 -5.63 -1.50
CA ALA A 12 28.03 -4.60 -2.01
C ALA A 12 28.07 -3.34 -1.11
N SER A 13 27.00 -3.03 -0.37
CA SER A 13 26.99 -1.87 0.54
C SER A 13 27.73 -2.15 1.85
N GLU A 14 27.65 -3.38 2.40
CA GLU A 14 28.40 -3.77 3.60
C GLU A 14 29.92 -3.84 3.35
N GLU A 15 30.35 -4.48 2.25
CA GLU A 15 31.76 -4.52 1.85
C GLU A 15 32.30 -3.09 1.68
N LEU A 16 31.65 -2.29 0.83
CA LEU A 16 32.04 -0.90 0.58
C LEU A 16 32.18 -0.06 1.87
N LEU A 17 31.28 -0.25 2.84
CA LEU A 17 31.37 0.40 4.15
C LEU A 17 32.59 -0.04 4.95
N ALA A 18 32.96 -1.32 4.90
CA ALA A 18 34.17 -1.83 5.53
C ALA A 18 35.44 -1.26 4.87
N GLU A 19 35.51 -1.22 3.54
CA GLU A 19 36.67 -0.64 2.82
C GLU A 19 36.80 0.88 3.05
N ILE A 20 35.68 1.63 3.10
CA ILE A 20 35.70 3.06 3.44
C ILE A 20 36.25 3.27 4.86
N ARG A 21 35.87 2.41 5.83
CA ARG A 21 36.42 2.45 7.21
C ARG A 21 37.90 2.10 7.24
N ALA A 22 38.33 1.17 6.39
CA ALA A 22 39.73 0.77 6.26
C ALA A 22 40.60 1.80 5.50
N GLN A 23 40.02 2.91 5.03
CA GLN A 23 40.71 3.99 4.28
C GLN A 23 41.45 3.52 3.01
N GLN A 24 41.01 2.42 2.39
CA GLN A 24 41.65 1.86 1.21
C GLN A 24 41.10 2.50 -0.08
N ALA A 25 41.59 3.70 -0.41
CA ALA A 25 41.04 4.52 -1.49
C ALA A 25 40.96 3.81 -2.86
N VAL A 26 41.98 3.03 -3.24
CA VAL A 26 42.05 2.34 -4.54
C VAL A 26 40.97 1.28 -4.68
N GLN A 27 40.72 0.51 -3.63
CA GLN A 27 39.72 -0.56 -3.66
C GLN A 27 38.31 0.03 -3.69
N VAL A 28 38.06 1.08 -2.89
CA VAL A 28 36.79 1.80 -2.87
C VAL A 28 36.43 2.38 -4.24
N GLU A 29 37.40 3.00 -4.94
CA GLU A 29 37.17 3.54 -6.29
C GLU A 29 36.83 2.43 -7.30
N SER A 30 37.56 1.31 -7.26
CA SER A 30 37.28 0.16 -8.15
C SER A 30 35.90 -0.45 -7.93
N LEU A 31 35.41 -0.44 -6.68
CA LEU A 31 34.08 -0.91 -6.33
C LEU A 31 33.02 0.03 -6.90
N PHE A 32 33.17 1.34 -6.70
CA PHE A 32 32.25 2.33 -7.27
C PHE A 32 32.19 2.26 -8.80
N GLU A 33 33.31 2.14 -9.50
CA GLU A 33 33.33 2.00 -10.97
C GLU A 33 32.52 0.79 -11.46
N ARG A 34 32.54 -0.31 -10.72
CA ARG A 34 31.82 -1.54 -11.08
C ARG A 34 30.33 -1.46 -10.77
N CYS A 35 29.95 -0.85 -9.64
CA CYS A 35 28.58 -0.95 -9.12
C CYS A 35 27.72 0.32 -9.32
N LEU A 36 28.30 1.52 -9.30
CA LEU A 36 27.55 2.78 -9.14
C LEU A 36 26.51 3.00 -10.26
N LEU A 37 26.89 2.77 -11.51
CA LEU A 37 26.00 2.93 -12.66
C LEU A 37 25.09 1.71 -12.93
N ARG A 38 25.45 0.54 -12.40
CA ARG A 38 24.65 -0.69 -12.54
C ARG A 38 23.56 -0.78 -11.46
N CYS A 39 23.81 -0.21 -10.29
CA CYS A 39 22.95 -0.27 -9.12
C CYS A 39 22.34 1.11 -8.83
N ARG A 40 21.07 1.30 -9.21
CA ARG A 40 20.32 2.55 -8.97
C ARG A 40 19.71 2.58 -7.56
N HIS A 41 20.53 2.40 -6.53
CA HIS A 41 20.11 2.36 -5.14
C HIS A 41 20.50 3.64 -4.39
N VAL A 42 19.54 4.32 -3.75
CA VAL A 42 19.76 5.63 -3.10
C VAL A 42 20.90 5.59 -2.07
N GLU A 43 20.97 4.55 -1.23
CA GLU A 43 21.99 4.46 -0.17
C GLU A 43 23.41 4.30 -0.70
N LEU A 44 23.59 3.61 -1.84
CA LEU A 44 24.90 3.45 -2.47
C LEU A 44 25.42 4.80 -2.97
N TRP A 45 24.55 5.59 -3.58
CA TRP A 45 24.87 6.93 -4.06
C TRP A 45 25.13 7.92 -2.92
N GLN A 46 24.44 7.77 -1.77
CA GLN A 46 24.77 8.52 -0.54
C GLN A 46 26.16 8.17 0.01
N LEU A 47 26.57 6.91 -0.07
CA LEU A 47 27.93 6.49 0.32
C LEU A 47 28.97 7.10 -0.62
N TYR A 48 28.71 7.12 -1.92
CA TYR A 48 29.56 7.78 -2.90
C TYR A 48 29.72 9.28 -2.60
N LEU A 49 28.63 10.01 -2.34
CA LEU A 49 28.72 11.43 -1.98
C LEU A 49 29.53 11.65 -0.69
N ARG A 50 29.31 10.84 0.34
CA ARG A 50 30.08 10.90 1.59
C ARG A 50 31.58 10.67 1.34
N TYR A 51 31.92 9.72 0.47
CA TYR A 51 33.30 9.45 0.07
C TYR A 51 33.93 10.65 -0.66
N VAL A 52 33.23 11.21 -1.66
CA VAL A 52 33.69 12.39 -2.41
C VAL A 52 33.86 13.60 -1.48
N HIS A 53 32.93 13.78 -0.54
CA HIS A 53 33.02 14.83 0.47
C HIS A 53 34.21 14.63 1.41
N GLY A 54 34.43 13.39 1.88
CA GLY A 54 35.58 13.03 2.73
C GLY A 54 36.94 13.24 2.06
N LYS A 55 37.01 13.21 0.73
CA LYS A 55 38.21 13.58 -0.04
C LYS A 55 38.45 15.09 -0.18
N GLY A 56 37.60 15.93 0.42
CA GLY A 56 37.74 17.39 0.35
C GLY A 56 37.39 17.96 -1.02
N ALA A 57 36.43 17.36 -1.73
CA ALA A 57 35.96 17.89 -3.01
C ALA A 57 35.44 19.33 -2.86
N ASN A 58 35.85 20.20 -3.80
CA ASN A 58 35.34 21.57 -3.86
C ASN A 58 33.86 21.59 -4.29
N ARG A 59 33.21 22.76 -4.12
CA ARG A 59 31.78 22.93 -4.44
C ARG A 59 31.42 22.50 -5.87
N GLU A 60 32.25 22.84 -6.85
CA GLU A 60 31.99 22.50 -8.26
C GLU A 60 32.00 20.98 -8.50
N ARG A 61 32.97 20.27 -7.92
CA ARG A 61 33.01 18.79 -7.99
C ARG A 61 31.83 18.16 -7.27
N LEU A 62 31.41 18.72 -6.13
CA LEU A 62 30.22 18.24 -5.42
C LEU A 62 28.95 18.46 -6.25
N VAL A 63 28.77 19.64 -6.86
CA VAL A 63 27.62 19.91 -7.75
C VAL A 63 27.60 18.92 -8.92
N ALA A 64 28.74 18.66 -9.55
CA ALA A 64 28.84 17.66 -10.62
C ALA A 64 28.50 16.24 -10.15
N ALA A 65 28.94 15.85 -8.93
CA ALA A 65 28.61 14.56 -8.35
C ALA A 65 27.11 14.42 -8.04
N TYR A 66 26.46 15.49 -7.53
CA TYR A 66 25.02 15.51 -7.31
C TYR A 66 24.24 15.44 -8.64
N GLU A 67 24.66 16.13 -9.70
CA GLU A 67 24.00 16.04 -11.01
C GLU A 67 23.97 14.59 -11.53
N LEU A 68 25.12 13.90 -11.46
CA LEU A 68 25.23 12.48 -11.85
C LEU A 68 24.32 11.59 -10.98
N LEU A 69 24.30 11.85 -9.67
CA LEU A 69 23.46 11.12 -8.74
C LEU A 69 21.97 11.33 -9.03
N LEU A 70 21.54 12.57 -9.29
CA LEU A 70 20.15 12.90 -9.54
C LEU A 70 19.67 12.35 -10.90
N GLU A 71 20.56 12.22 -11.87
CA GLU A 71 20.30 11.48 -13.11
C GLU A 71 20.12 9.97 -12.84
N ALA A 72 20.91 9.40 -11.93
CA ALA A 72 20.82 7.98 -11.59
C ALA A 72 19.62 7.63 -10.70
N VAL A 73 19.42 8.32 -9.59
CA VAL A 73 18.46 7.97 -8.54
C VAL A 73 17.45 9.07 -8.21
N GLY A 74 17.48 10.22 -8.89
CA GLY A 74 16.60 11.35 -8.58
C GLY A 74 15.11 11.09 -8.84
N ALA A 75 14.77 10.06 -9.62
CA ALA A 75 13.38 9.60 -9.83
C ALA A 75 12.89 8.64 -8.73
N ASP A 76 13.77 8.18 -7.84
CA ASP A 76 13.40 7.35 -6.70
C ASP A 76 12.61 8.20 -5.69
N PRO A 77 11.45 7.75 -5.22
CA PRO A 77 10.62 8.58 -4.35
C PRO A 77 11.22 8.83 -2.96
N ALA A 78 12.21 8.04 -2.53
CA ALA A 78 12.97 8.23 -1.30
C ALA A 78 14.14 9.21 -1.46
N SER A 79 14.46 9.68 -2.68
CA SER A 79 15.58 10.59 -2.94
C SER A 79 15.33 12.05 -2.53
N GLY A 80 14.18 12.37 -1.91
CA GLY A 80 13.80 13.76 -1.59
C GLY A 80 14.80 14.53 -0.73
N ALA A 81 15.49 13.84 0.20
CA ALA A 81 16.57 14.46 0.98
C ALA A 81 17.76 14.90 0.12
N LEU A 82 18.11 14.11 -0.91
CA LEU A 82 19.22 14.40 -1.83
C LEU A 82 18.94 15.64 -2.67
N TRP A 83 17.68 15.81 -3.09
CA TRP A 83 17.24 17.00 -3.80
C TRP A 83 17.33 18.26 -2.93
N ALA A 84 17.00 18.16 -1.64
CA ALA A 84 17.11 19.27 -0.70
C ALA A 84 18.59 19.66 -0.47
N GLU A 85 19.46 18.68 -0.24
CA GLU A 85 20.90 18.90 -0.10
C GLU A 85 21.51 19.55 -1.37
N TYR A 86 21.14 19.08 -2.56
CA TYR A 86 21.57 19.65 -3.83
C TYR A 86 21.11 21.12 -4.00
N ALA A 87 19.83 21.41 -3.74
CA ALA A 87 19.32 22.78 -3.81
C ALA A 87 20.09 23.71 -2.85
N MET A 88 20.36 23.24 -1.64
CA MET A 88 21.15 23.98 -0.64
C MET A 88 22.60 24.19 -1.05
N LEU A 89 23.23 23.19 -1.67
CA LEU A 89 24.59 23.30 -2.19
C LEU A 89 24.70 24.41 -3.26
N THR A 90 23.69 24.56 -4.13
CA THR A 90 23.69 25.60 -5.17
C THR A 90 23.51 27.01 -4.60
N ARG A 91 22.76 27.14 -3.50
CA ARG A 91 22.57 28.39 -2.75
C ARG A 91 23.83 28.87 -2.03
N ALA A 92 24.72 27.96 -1.64
CA ALA A 92 25.90 28.29 -0.86
C ALA A 92 26.79 29.33 -1.58
N GLY A 93 27.02 30.49 -0.94
CA GLY A 93 27.85 31.58 -1.47
C GLY A 93 27.10 32.71 -2.19
N ILE A 94 25.75 32.74 -2.12
CA ILE A 94 24.95 33.88 -2.60
C ILE A 94 24.84 34.95 -1.52
N GLU A 95 25.41 36.13 -1.80
CA GLU A 95 25.36 37.32 -0.93
C GLU A 95 24.65 38.48 -1.63
N ALA A 96 23.90 39.29 -0.88
CA ALA A 96 23.15 40.42 -1.42
C ALA A 96 24.07 41.51 -2.01
N GLY A 97 23.69 42.06 -3.18
CA GLY A 97 24.33 43.25 -3.75
C GLY A 97 25.48 43.03 -4.75
N ARG A 98 25.86 41.79 -5.09
CA ARG A 98 26.91 41.52 -6.12
C ARG A 98 26.32 41.19 -7.51
N PRO A 99 26.81 41.81 -8.61
CA PRO A 99 26.26 41.61 -9.96
C PRO A 99 26.50 40.22 -10.57
N LYS A 100 27.52 39.47 -10.12
CA LYS A 100 27.75 38.07 -10.55
C LYS A 100 26.74 37.07 -9.97
N MET A 101 25.77 37.52 -9.16
CA MET A 101 24.78 36.67 -8.52
C MET A 101 23.57 36.35 -9.41
N ALA A 102 23.25 37.15 -10.43
CA ALA A 102 22.03 36.92 -11.24
C ALA A 102 22.01 35.52 -11.90
N MET A 103 23.16 35.08 -12.44
CA MET A 103 23.31 33.73 -13.00
C MET A 103 23.25 32.64 -11.91
N GLN A 104 23.82 32.89 -10.73
CA GLN A 104 23.81 31.94 -9.61
C GLN A 104 22.42 31.79 -8.98
N ILE A 105 21.68 32.90 -8.88
CA ILE A 105 20.27 32.94 -8.49
C ILE A 105 19.43 32.16 -9.49
N ALA A 106 19.63 32.37 -10.79
CA ALA A 106 18.92 31.61 -11.82
C ALA A 106 19.22 30.11 -11.76
N ALA A 107 20.48 29.72 -11.54
CA ALA A 107 20.88 28.32 -11.36
C ALA A 107 20.26 27.71 -10.10
N THR A 108 20.24 28.45 -8.99
CA THR A 108 19.63 28.00 -7.72
C THR A 108 18.12 27.84 -7.85
N ARG A 109 17.43 28.77 -8.53
CA ARG A 109 16.01 28.63 -8.88
C ARG A 109 15.76 27.38 -9.71
N ALA A 110 16.56 27.14 -10.74
CA ALA A 110 16.44 25.95 -11.57
C ALA A 110 16.61 24.67 -10.75
N ALA A 111 17.55 24.64 -9.79
CA ALA A 111 17.75 23.52 -8.87
C ALA A 111 16.52 23.27 -7.98
N TYR A 112 15.98 24.31 -7.32
CA TYR A 112 14.75 24.20 -6.53
C TYR A 112 13.57 23.74 -7.38
N HIS A 113 13.37 24.34 -8.55
CA HIS A 113 12.27 23.97 -9.44
C HIS A 113 12.37 22.52 -9.88
N ARG A 114 13.56 22.04 -10.22
CA ARG A 114 13.79 20.64 -10.59
C ARG A 114 13.48 19.70 -9.42
N ALA A 115 13.94 20.04 -8.22
CA ALA A 115 13.66 19.28 -7.00
C ALA A 115 12.15 19.19 -6.70
N LEU A 116 11.45 20.32 -6.75
CA LEU A 116 10.01 20.40 -6.49
C LEU A 116 9.18 19.63 -7.54
N LYS A 117 9.69 19.50 -8.77
CA LYS A 117 9.05 18.77 -9.87
C LYS A 117 9.39 17.27 -9.92
N ALA A 118 10.35 16.79 -9.15
CA ALA A 118 10.90 15.43 -9.26
C ALA A 118 9.97 14.28 -8.82
N ALA A 119 8.74 14.58 -8.37
CA ALA A 119 7.78 13.58 -7.87
C ALA A 119 8.34 12.65 -6.76
N VAL A 120 9.12 13.23 -5.86
CA VAL A 120 9.73 12.57 -4.69
C VAL A 120 9.02 12.94 -3.39
N ALA A 121 9.11 12.09 -2.37
CA ALA A 121 8.51 12.38 -1.07
C ALA A 121 9.38 13.37 -0.28
N GLY A 122 8.74 14.18 0.58
CA GLY A 122 9.47 15.06 1.50
C GLY A 122 9.89 16.40 0.89
N VAL A 123 9.36 16.78 -0.27
CA VAL A 123 9.61 18.10 -0.89
C VAL A 123 8.76 19.23 -0.30
N ALA A 124 7.77 18.93 0.56
CA ALA A 124 6.96 19.94 1.24
C ALA A 124 7.78 20.94 2.09
N PRO A 125 8.69 20.50 2.99
CA PRO A 125 9.57 21.43 3.70
C PRO A 125 10.48 22.23 2.76
N LEU A 126 10.90 21.63 1.63
CA LEU A 126 11.73 22.29 0.63
C LEU A 126 11.01 23.46 -0.07
N LEU A 127 9.69 23.34 -0.30
CA LEU A 127 8.89 24.43 -0.85
C LEU A 127 8.86 25.64 0.09
N LYS A 128 8.68 25.40 1.39
CA LYS A 128 8.68 26.46 2.40
C LYS A 128 10.03 27.15 2.48
N GLU A 129 11.11 26.39 2.42
CA GLU A 129 12.46 26.96 2.36
C GLU A 129 12.70 27.78 1.09
N TYR A 130 12.20 27.31 -0.05
CA TYR A 130 12.27 28.06 -1.31
C TYR A 130 11.49 29.38 -1.24
N GLU A 131 10.31 29.39 -0.61
CA GLU A 131 9.52 30.61 -0.37
C GLU A 131 10.30 31.65 0.43
N GLU A 132 10.92 31.24 1.52
CA GLU A 132 11.73 32.10 2.39
C GLU A 132 12.95 32.65 1.65
N TRP A 133 13.64 31.79 0.89
CA TRP A 133 14.78 32.21 0.08
C TRP A 133 14.38 33.16 -1.05
N GLU A 134 13.33 32.84 -1.81
CA GLU A 134 12.89 33.66 -2.94
C GLU A 134 12.38 35.04 -2.45
N ALA A 135 11.75 35.10 -1.27
CA ALA A 135 11.41 36.36 -0.61
C ALA A 135 12.64 37.21 -0.28
N SER A 136 13.74 36.58 0.15
CA SER A 136 15.00 37.28 0.45
C SER A 136 15.71 37.84 -0.80
N VAL A 137 15.49 37.23 -1.97
CA VAL A 137 16.17 37.60 -3.22
C VAL A 137 15.32 38.53 -4.09
N SER A 138 14.02 38.27 -4.24
CA SER A 138 13.13 38.95 -5.18
C SER A 138 12.12 39.90 -4.52
N GLY A 139 12.03 39.91 -3.19
CA GLY A 139 11.11 40.77 -2.44
C GLY A 139 9.67 40.67 -2.94
N ALA A 140 9.15 41.77 -3.50
CA ALA A 140 7.75 41.86 -3.96
C ALA A 140 7.38 40.85 -5.07
N ALA A 141 8.33 40.46 -5.93
CA ALA A 141 8.08 39.50 -7.02
C ALA A 141 8.10 38.03 -6.56
N ALA A 142 8.54 37.75 -5.32
CA ALA A 142 8.73 36.38 -4.86
C ALA A 142 7.44 35.55 -4.91
N LYS A 143 6.31 36.14 -4.55
CA LYS A 143 5.02 35.43 -4.52
C LYS A 143 4.59 34.91 -5.91
N SER A 144 4.79 35.69 -6.97
CA SER A 144 4.41 35.25 -8.32
C SER A 144 5.35 34.15 -8.82
N VAL A 145 6.65 34.27 -8.54
CA VAL A 145 7.67 33.27 -8.94
C VAL A 145 7.45 31.94 -8.22
N VAL A 146 7.10 31.96 -6.94
CA VAL A 146 6.79 30.74 -6.18
C VAL A 146 5.50 30.09 -6.68
N ALA A 147 4.47 30.88 -6.99
CA ALA A 147 3.17 30.36 -7.42
C ALA A 147 3.27 29.47 -8.67
N GLU A 148 4.20 29.75 -9.59
CA GLU A 148 4.43 28.94 -10.79
C GLU A 148 4.84 27.48 -10.49
N VAL A 149 5.48 27.22 -9.34
CA VAL A 149 5.97 25.88 -8.98
C VAL A 149 5.21 25.26 -7.80
N ALA A 150 4.53 26.06 -6.98
CA ALA A 150 3.89 25.61 -5.75
C ALA A 150 2.83 24.52 -5.98
N ASP A 151 1.91 24.71 -6.94
CA ASP A 151 0.86 23.73 -7.24
C ASP A 151 1.46 22.40 -7.71
N LEU A 152 2.45 22.47 -8.61
CA LEU A 152 3.14 21.30 -9.13
C LEU A 152 3.97 20.58 -8.06
N ALA A 153 4.54 21.33 -7.11
CA ALA A 153 5.25 20.77 -5.97
C ALA A 153 4.31 19.96 -5.05
N GLN A 154 3.10 20.46 -4.79
CA GLN A 154 2.11 19.74 -3.99
C GLN A 154 1.67 18.43 -4.66
N VAL A 155 1.39 18.48 -5.96
CA VAL A 155 1.05 17.29 -6.77
C VAL A 155 2.20 16.28 -6.77
N SER A 156 3.42 16.76 -7.01
CA SER A 156 4.65 15.94 -7.03
C SER A 156 4.90 15.24 -5.69
N ASN A 157 4.79 15.98 -4.58
CA ASN A 157 4.95 15.42 -3.23
C ASN A 157 3.90 14.34 -2.93
N ARG A 158 2.64 14.57 -3.31
CA ARG A 158 1.57 13.59 -3.16
C ARG A 158 1.87 12.32 -3.97
N ALA A 159 2.28 12.47 -5.22
CA ALA A 159 2.65 11.36 -6.08
C ALA A 159 3.85 10.56 -5.52
N GLY A 160 4.89 11.25 -5.02
CA GLY A 160 6.05 10.62 -4.40
C GLY A 160 5.68 9.80 -3.15
N ARG A 161 4.91 10.40 -2.23
CA ARG A 161 4.40 9.70 -1.03
C ARG A 161 3.56 8.47 -1.38
N GLU A 162 2.69 8.59 -2.38
CA GLU A 162 1.84 7.49 -2.82
C GLU A 162 2.64 6.33 -3.44
N ARG A 163 3.74 6.63 -4.15
CA ARG A 163 4.67 5.61 -4.65
C ARG A 163 5.34 4.85 -3.50
N ILE A 164 5.84 5.53 -2.48
CA ILE A 164 6.41 4.87 -1.28
C ILE A 164 5.35 3.99 -0.61
N ALA A 165 4.15 4.54 -0.36
CA ALA A 165 3.06 3.80 0.27
C ALA A 165 2.67 2.55 -0.54
N ARG A 166 2.71 2.62 -1.87
CA ARG A 166 2.45 1.46 -2.74
C ARG A 166 3.52 0.39 -2.55
N THR A 167 4.79 0.74 -2.52
CA THR A 167 5.91 -0.19 -2.28
C THR A 167 5.80 -0.86 -0.92
N VAL A 168 5.47 -0.11 0.13
CA VAL A 168 5.26 -0.65 1.48
C VAL A 168 4.08 -1.63 1.50
N ARG A 169 2.96 -1.27 0.87
CA ARG A 169 1.79 -2.17 0.76
C ARG A 169 2.09 -3.42 -0.05
N SER A 170 2.86 -3.34 -1.13
CA SER A 170 3.23 -4.54 -1.90
C SER A 170 4.16 -5.44 -1.11
N ALA A 171 5.11 -4.90 -0.35
CA ALA A 171 5.97 -5.67 0.54
C ALA A 171 5.15 -6.39 1.64
N ALA A 172 4.22 -5.66 2.27
CA ALA A 172 3.32 -6.25 3.27
C ALA A 172 2.45 -7.38 2.67
N ARG A 173 1.87 -7.16 1.48
CA ARG A 173 1.10 -8.21 0.79
C ARG A 173 1.96 -9.41 0.41
N GLY A 174 3.20 -9.20 -0.02
CA GLY A 174 4.15 -10.28 -0.30
C GLY A 174 4.43 -11.14 0.93
N HIS A 175 4.68 -10.51 2.08
CA HIS A 175 4.84 -11.21 3.36
C HIS A 175 3.57 -11.96 3.77
N HIS A 176 2.40 -11.33 3.63
CA HIS A 176 1.12 -12.01 3.90
C HIS A 176 0.88 -13.20 2.96
N GLN A 177 1.18 -13.05 1.68
CA GLN A 177 1.00 -14.11 0.69
C GLN A 177 1.91 -15.29 0.98
N CYS A 178 3.19 -15.05 1.33
CA CYS A 178 4.13 -16.09 1.71
C CYS A 178 3.68 -16.84 2.98
N ALA A 179 3.16 -16.11 3.98
CA ALA A 179 2.62 -16.72 5.18
C ALA A 179 1.37 -17.57 4.90
N ILE A 180 0.49 -17.10 4.01
CA ILE A 180 -0.70 -17.85 3.57
C ILE A 180 -0.29 -19.13 2.84
N THR A 181 0.63 -19.06 1.87
CA THR A 181 1.10 -20.27 1.17
C THR A 181 1.77 -21.25 2.11
N HIS A 182 2.58 -20.77 3.06
CA HIS A 182 3.22 -21.64 4.05
C HIS A 182 2.20 -22.35 4.96
N VAL A 183 1.19 -21.63 5.45
CA VAL A 183 0.09 -22.22 6.24
C VAL A 183 -0.73 -23.20 5.40
N GLN A 184 -0.98 -22.89 4.12
CA GLN A 184 -1.69 -23.77 3.20
C GLN A 184 -0.90 -25.04 2.82
N GLU A 185 0.43 -24.97 2.74
CA GLU A 185 1.30 -26.12 2.49
C GLU A 185 1.33 -27.05 3.72
N ILE A 186 1.58 -26.51 4.91
CA ILE A 186 1.49 -27.27 6.17
C ILE A 186 0.11 -27.93 6.31
N ALA A 187 -0.94 -27.22 5.89
CA ALA A 187 -2.29 -27.71 5.91
C ALA A 187 -2.54 -28.89 4.97
N ARG A 188 -2.05 -28.77 3.74
CA ARG A 188 -2.15 -29.81 2.72
C ARG A 188 -1.46 -31.08 3.17
N ASP A 189 -0.31 -30.96 3.83
CA ASP A 189 0.46 -32.10 4.35
C ASP A 189 -0.21 -32.77 5.55
N ARG A 190 -0.99 -32.02 6.34
CA ARG A 190 -1.70 -32.53 7.53
C ARG A 190 -3.14 -32.97 7.25
N GLY A 191 -3.68 -32.73 6.05
CA GLY A 191 -5.05 -33.07 5.67
C GLY A 191 -6.14 -32.30 6.44
N GLU A 192 -5.76 -31.29 7.21
CA GLU A 192 -6.68 -30.49 8.01
C GLU A 192 -7.12 -29.24 7.22
N LEU A 193 -8.38 -28.83 7.34
CA LEU A 193 -8.87 -27.59 6.77
C LEU A 193 -8.50 -26.42 7.69
N TYR A 194 -8.09 -25.27 7.14
CA TYR A 194 -7.78 -24.06 7.92
C TYR A 194 -8.40 -22.81 7.27
N GLY A 195 -8.51 -21.73 8.05
CA GLY A 195 -9.03 -20.44 7.59
C GLY A 195 -10.47 -20.49 7.08
N GLY A 196 -10.77 -19.76 6.00
CA GLY A 196 -12.12 -19.63 5.44
C GLY A 196 -12.75 -20.97 5.01
N ALA A 197 -11.95 -21.94 4.57
CA ALA A 197 -12.43 -23.28 4.23
C ALA A 197 -12.88 -24.08 5.46
N ARG A 198 -12.14 -23.99 6.58
CA ARG A 198 -12.53 -24.61 7.86
C ARG A 198 -13.81 -23.98 8.41
N ILE A 199 -13.90 -22.65 8.36
CA ILE A 199 -15.10 -21.92 8.79
C ILE A 199 -16.31 -22.35 7.96
N ASN A 200 -16.14 -22.48 6.64
CA ASN A 200 -17.21 -22.93 5.76
C ASN A 200 -17.63 -24.38 6.06
N HIS A 201 -16.68 -25.28 6.30
CA HIS A 201 -16.95 -26.66 6.70
C HIS A 201 -17.71 -26.72 8.03
N LEU A 202 -17.26 -25.96 9.04
CA LEU A 202 -17.92 -25.86 10.33
C LEU A 202 -19.38 -25.38 10.17
N PHE A 203 -19.61 -24.35 9.36
CA PHE A 203 -20.97 -23.81 9.13
C PHE A 203 -21.87 -24.73 8.31
N ARG A 204 -21.33 -25.44 7.32
CA ARG A 204 -22.12 -26.24 6.38
C ARG A 204 -22.35 -27.67 6.84
N VAL A 205 -21.42 -28.25 7.58
CA VAL A 205 -21.44 -29.67 7.94
C VAL A 205 -21.79 -29.82 9.41
N GLU A 206 -21.00 -29.22 10.31
CA GLU A 206 -21.23 -29.40 11.75
C GLU A 206 -22.43 -28.58 12.26
N TYR A 207 -22.48 -27.28 11.93
CA TYR A 207 -23.52 -26.38 12.43
C TYR A 207 -24.89 -26.67 11.82
N PHE A 208 -24.95 -27.09 10.56
CA PHE A 208 -26.20 -27.36 9.87
C PHE A 208 -26.90 -28.61 10.40
N ASP A 209 -26.13 -29.68 10.66
CA ASP A 209 -26.68 -30.91 11.24
C ASP A 209 -27.18 -30.67 12.66
N GLU A 210 -26.44 -29.90 13.47
CA GLU A 210 -26.88 -29.54 14.81
C GLU A 210 -28.14 -28.67 14.78
N LEU A 211 -28.23 -27.71 13.85
CA LEU A 211 -29.42 -26.87 13.69
C LEU A 211 -30.65 -27.64 13.24
N GLN A 212 -30.50 -28.69 12.43
CA GLN A 212 -31.63 -29.54 12.05
C GLN A 212 -32.19 -30.32 13.24
N ASN A 213 -31.36 -30.62 14.23
CA ASN A 213 -31.75 -31.36 15.44
C ASN A 213 -32.30 -30.45 16.55
N VAL A 214 -32.12 -29.12 16.44
CA VAL A 214 -32.70 -28.17 17.37
C VAL A 214 -34.14 -27.88 16.96
N ASP A 215 -35.10 -28.32 17.78
CA ASP A 215 -36.49 -27.92 17.65
C ASP A 215 -36.62 -26.43 18.01
N ALA A 216 -36.83 -25.61 16.99
CA ALA A 216 -36.96 -24.15 17.10
C ALA A 216 -38.14 -23.69 17.98
N CYS A 217 -39.12 -24.58 18.22
CA CYS A 217 -40.31 -24.29 19.02
C CYS A 217 -40.36 -25.09 20.33
N ALA A 218 -39.27 -25.77 20.69
CA ALA A 218 -39.22 -26.57 21.92
C ALA A 218 -39.54 -25.71 23.16
N GLY A 219 -40.58 -26.08 23.90
CA GLY A 219 -40.99 -25.39 25.13
C GLY A 219 -41.85 -24.14 24.93
N LEU A 220 -42.26 -23.81 23.70
CA LEU A 220 -43.19 -22.71 23.42
C LEU A 220 -44.59 -23.24 23.13
N SER A 221 -45.61 -22.58 23.71
CA SER A 221 -46.99 -22.87 23.35
C SER A 221 -47.40 -22.16 22.07
N ASP A 222 -48.42 -22.68 21.37
CA ASP A 222 -48.98 -22.04 20.17
C ASP A 222 -49.44 -20.58 20.45
N ALA A 223 -49.82 -20.27 21.70
CA ALA A 223 -50.17 -18.91 22.12
C ALA A 223 -48.96 -17.99 22.20
N ASP A 224 -47.82 -18.48 22.70
CA ASP A 224 -46.57 -17.71 22.81
C ASP A 224 -45.98 -17.43 21.42
N ILE A 225 -46.01 -18.42 20.54
CA ILE A 225 -45.57 -18.28 19.14
C ILE A 225 -46.42 -17.23 18.42
N SER A 226 -47.75 -17.29 18.59
CA SER A 226 -48.69 -16.31 18.01
C SER A 226 -48.50 -14.90 18.59
N HIS A 227 -48.24 -14.80 19.90
CA HIS A 227 -47.98 -13.52 20.55
C HIS A 227 -46.65 -12.90 20.07
N ALA A 228 -45.59 -13.71 19.95
CA ALA A 228 -44.29 -13.29 19.46
C ALA A 228 -44.35 -12.81 18.00
N ILE A 229 -45.09 -13.50 17.13
CA ILE A 229 -45.29 -13.08 15.73
C ILE A 229 -46.04 -11.74 15.65
N ARG A 230 -47.07 -11.54 16.49
CA ARG A 230 -47.84 -10.28 16.53
C ARG A 230 -46.99 -9.10 17.03
N GLN A 231 -46.01 -9.36 17.89
CA GLN A 231 -45.11 -8.36 18.46
C GLN A 231 -43.82 -8.17 17.65
N ALA A 232 -43.49 -9.10 16.76
CA ALA A 232 -42.29 -9.05 15.93
C ALA A 232 -42.33 -7.87 14.97
N THR A 233 -41.71 -6.76 15.39
CA THR A 233 -41.47 -5.58 14.55
C THR A 233 -40.02 -5.63 14.05
N GLY A 234 -39.84 -6.11 12.82
CA GLY A 234 -38.55 -6.12 12.12
C GLY A 234 -38.49 -5.07 11.00
N PRO A 235 -37.28 -4.57 10.63
CA PRO A 235 -37.11 -3.58 9.56
C PRO A 235 -37.37 -4.14 8.14
N ARG A 236 -37.52 -5.45 7.98
CA ARG A 236 -37.99 -6.08 6.74
C ARG A 236 -39.37 -6.64 6.97
N ALA A 237 -40.30 -6.25 6.09
CA ALA A 237 -41.71 -6.60 6.17
C ALA A 237 -41.90 -8.09 6.50
N PRO A 238 -42.76 -8.44 7.48
CA PRO A 238 -43.08 -9.84 7.71
C PRO A 238 -43.66 -10.41 6.41
N LEU A 239 -43.16 -11.57 5.98
CA LEU A 239 -43.77 -12.36 4.91
C LEU A 239 -45.27 -12.38 5.15
N PHE A 240 -46.04 -11.91 4.17
CA PHE A 240 -47.48 -11.85 4.20
C PHE A 240 -48.02 -13.28 4.46
N VAL A 241 -48.35 -13.60 5.71
CA VAL A 241 -49.09 -14.82 6.05
C VAL A 241 -50.53 -14.37 6.26
N PRO A 242 -51.46 -14.66 5.31
CA PRO A 242 -52.86 -14.30 5.47
C PRO A 242 -53.43 -14.93 6.75
N GLY A 243 -54.07 -14.13 7.61
CA GLY A 243 -54.62 -14.58 8.90
C GLY A 243 -55.62 -15.75 8.81
N VAL A 244 -56.14 -16.03 7.61
CA VAL A 244 -57.05 -17.15 7.32
C VAL A 244 -56.37 -18.53 7.41
N ALA A 245 -55.04 -18.61 7.34
CA ALA A 245 -54.34 -19.90 7.39
C ALA A 245 -54.33 -20.55 8.78
N PHE A 246 -54.60 -19.78 9.85
CA PHE A 246 -54.63 -20.30 11.22
C PHE A 246 -56.04 -20.45 11.82
N GLU A 247 -57.07 -19.82 11.25
CA GLU A 247 -58.47 -19.99 11.71
C GLU A 247 -59.13 -21.29 11.25
N VAL A 248 -58.51 -22.05 10.34
CA VAL A 248 -59.00 -23.38 9.94
C VAL A 248 -58.67 -24.46 10.99
N ARG A 249 -57.83 -24.18 12.00
CA ARG A 249 -57.50 -25.16 13.05
C ARG A 249 -58.39 -25.08 14.30
N SER A 250 -59.37 -24.18 14.34
CA SER A 250 -60.30 -24.02 15.47
C SER A 250 -61.74 -24.48 15.20
N GLN A 251 -61.99 -25.30 14.18
CA GLN A 251 -63.29 -25.98 14.01
C GLN A 251 -63.17 -27.51 14.22
N PRO A 252 -64.06 -28.13 15.02
CA PRO A 252 -64.03 -29.56 15.29
C PRO A 252 -64.72 -30.30 14.15
N ALA A 253 -63.99 -30.73 13.12
CA ALA A 253 -64.61 -31.44 12.01
C ALA A 253 -63.71 -32.49 11.33
N TRP A 254 -62.93 -33.26 12.07
CA TRP A 254 -62.39 -34.55 11.58
C TRP A 254 -62.33 -35.56 12.73
N GLY A 255 -63.08 -36.67 12.58
CA GLY A 255 -63.07 -37.81 13.50
C GLY A 255 -61.72 -38.55 13.52
N PRO A 256 -61.56 -39.55 14.41
CA PRO A 256 -60.28 -40.18 14.66
C PRO A 256 -59.85 -41.04 13.46
N GLY A 257 -58.78 -40.63 12.80
CA GLY A 257 -58.08 -41.47 11.83
C GLY A 257 -57.77 -40.80 10.51
N THR A 258 -56.80 -39.89 10.49
CA THR A 258 -55.92 -39.69 9.32
C THR A 258 -54.72 -38.80 9.70
N LEU A 259 -53.85 -39.36 10.54
CA LEU A 259 -52.43 -39.00 10.55
C LEU A 259 -51.84 -39.52 9.24
N GLY A 260 -51.72 -38.67 8.22
CA GLY A 260 -51.16 -39.09 6.96
C GLY A 260 -51.17 -38.01 5.88
N ARG A 261 -49.96 -37.56 5.51
CA ARG A 261 -49.62 -36.69 4.37
C ARG A 261 -49.85 -35.20 4.56
N PHE A 262 -48.81 -34.54 5.07
CA PHE A 262 -48.31 -33.32 4.43
C PHE A 262 -46.77 -33.42 4.37
N ARG A 263 -46.31 -34.37 3.54
CA ARG A 263 -44.97 -34.34 2.95
C ARG A 263 -45.15 -33.96 1.48
N GLU A 264 -44.29 -33.05 1.04
CA GLU A 264 -44.00 -32.64 -0.33
C GLU A 264 -45.07 -31.83 -1.09
N SER A 265 -44.80 -30.53 -1.26
CA SER A 265 -44.55 -29.99 -2.61
C SER A 265 -44.03 -28.54 -2.61
N ARG A 266 -42.78 -28.42 -3.08
CA ARG A 266 -42.26 -27.45 -4.07
C ARG A 266 -42.65 -25.97 -3.93
N VAL A 267 -41.62 -25.16 -3.65
CA VAL A 267 -41.42 -23.88 -4.33
C VAL A 267 -40.05 -23.91 -5.02
N CYS A 268 -40.11 -23.91 -6.35
CA CYS A 268 -39.14 -23.43 -7.34
C CYS A 268 -37.67 -23.91 -7.33
N SER A 269 -37.39 -24.81 -8.28
CA SER A 269 -36.28 -24.69 -9.25
C SER A 269 -36.17 -23.25 -9.78
N SER A 270 -35.01 -22.64 -10.01
CA SER A 270 -34.08 -23.01 -11.10
C SER A 270 -32.77 -22.21 -10.96
N PHE A 271 -31.63 -22.89 -10.87
CA PHE A 271 -30.35 -22.41 -11.40
C PHE A 271 -29.46 -23.64 -11.63
N GLN A 272 -29.66 -24.28 -12.78
CA GLN A 272 -28.71 -25.24 -13.33
C GLN A 272 -27.55 -24.46 -13.95
N VAL A 273 -26.37 -24.56 -13.35
CA VAL A 273 -25.12 -24.26 -14.06
C VAL A 273 -24.60 -25.58 -14.61
N SER A 274 -24.69 -25.73 -15.93
CA SER A 274 -24.09 -26.84 -16.67
C SER A 274 -22.56 -26.69 -16.66
N LEU A 275 -21.86 -27.67 -16.11
CA LEU A 275 -20.42 -27.86 -16.33
C LEU A 275 -20.22 -28.75 -17.57
N PRO A 276 -19.31 -28.42 -18.50
CA PRO A 276 -18.96 -29.32 -19.60
C PRO A 276 -18.06 -30.47 -19.10
N ASN A 277 -18.33 -31.66 -19.62
CA ASN A 277 -17.62 -32.92 -19.34
C ASN A 277 -16.11 -32.83 -19.65
N LEU A 278 -15.28 -33.41 -18.78
CA LEU A 278 -13.99 -33.97 -19.17
C LEU A 278 -14.09 -35.51 -19.13
N PRO A 279 -13.54 -36.23 -20.13
CA PRO A 279 -13.37 -37.68 -20.07
C PRO A 279 -12.11 -38.06 -19.27
N ASP A 280 -12.08 -39.33 -18.86
CA ASP A 280 -11.00 -40.01 -18.12
C ASP A 280 -9.62 -39.96 -18.80
#